data_AF-A0A538L9W5-F1
#
_entry.id   AF-A0A538L9W5-F1
#
_cell.length_a   1.000
_cell.length_b   1.000
_cell.length_c   1.000
_cell.angle_alpha   90.00
_cell.angle_beta   90.00
_cell.angle_gamma   90.00
#
_symmetry.space_group_name_H-M   'P 1'
#
loop_
_entity.id
_entity.type
_entity.pdbx_description
1 polymer ?
#
loop_
_entity_poly.entity_id
_entity_poly.type
_entity_poly.pdbx_seq_one_letter_code
_entity_poly.pdbx_strand_id
1 'polypeptide(L)'
;MMWKWRRHREAQGIRDQSLSRETRSGTRLAREVEAFLSGLSGEWFIARGRDVPAWAYVNQIAHSEPDLLWQLAAWQRAREARLTTQPDRRVDGLSWRGAVAVLASEILELGGSDPGSIRQIQLDRLQPLESALMAQTTRLVSPEQLVARGRAYLRDHPSCEPPP
;
A
#
# COMPACT_ATOMS: atom_id res chain seq x y z
N MET A 1 -3.52 -59.52 -6.18
CA MET A 1 -4.45 -58.36 -6.09
C MET A 1 -3.93 -57.17 -5.27
N MET A 2 -2.88 -57.28 -4.43
CA MET A 2 -2.38 -56.17 -3.58
C MET A 2 -1.88 -54.91 -4.31
N TRP A 3 -1.38 -55.04 -5.55
CA TRP A 3 -0.72 -53.94 -6.28
C TRP A 3 -1.69 -52.87 -6.81
N LYS A 4 -2.99 -53.18 -6.93
CA LYS A 4 -4.01 -52.21 -7.34
C LYS A 4 -4.46 -51.32 -6.16
N TRP A 5 -4.49 -51.86 -4.95
CA TRP A 5 -4.90 -51.14 -3.73
C TRP A 5 -3.86 -50.13 -3.24
N ARG A 6 -2.57 -50.40 -3.44
CA ARG A 6 -1.48 -49.47 -3.08
C ARG A 6 -1.49 -48.23 -3.98
N ARG A 7 -1.61 -48.41 -5.31
CA ARG A 7 -1.69 -47.31 -6.27
C ARG A 7 -2.91 -46.40 -6.08
N HIS A 8 -4.04 -46.97 -5.68
CA HIS A 8 -5.25 -46.18 -5.43
C HIS A 8 -5.10 -45.27 -4.19
N ARG A 9 -4.45 -45.77 -3.12
CA ARG A 9 -4.16 -44.97 -1.92
C ARG A 9 -3.11 -43.88 -2.16
N GLU A 10 -2.07 -44.17 -2.95
CA GLU A 10 -1.07 -43.17 -3.36
C GLU A 10 -1.71 -42.06 -4.22
N ALA A 11 -2.56 -42.42 -5.18
CA ALA A 11 -3.28 -41.45 -6.00
C ALA A 11 -4.25 -40.57 -5.18
N GLN A 12 -4.95 -41.15 -4.20
CA GLN A 12 -5.79 -40.38 -3.27
C GLN A 12 -4.96 -39.44 -2.38
N GLY A 13 -3.84 -39.90 -1.83
CA GLY A 13 -2.95 -39.06 -1.01
C GLY A 13 -2.35 -37.89 -1.79
N ILE A 14 -1.98 -38.09 -3.06
CA ILE A 14 -1.51 -37.01 -3.94
C ILE A 14 -2.64 -36.01 -4.21
N ARG A 15 -3.86 -36.49 -4.47
CA ARG A 15 -5.03 -35.65 -4.71
C ARG A 15 -5.41 -34.81 -3.48
N ASP A 16 -5.43 -35.40 -2.30
CA ASP A 16 -5.73 -34.71 -1.05
C ASP A 16 -4.66 -33.66 -0.70
N GLN A 17 -3.39 -33.95 -0.99
CA GLN A 17 -2.30 -32.97 -0.86
C GLN A 17 -2.42 -31.81 -1.88
N SER A 18 -2.84 -32.09 -3.12
CA SER A 18 -3.10 -31.06 -4.13
C SER A 18 -4.23 -30.14 -3.69
N LEU A 19 -5.37 -30.72 -3.30
CA LEU A 19 -6.53 -29.96 -2.80
C LEU A 19 -6.14 -29.12 -1.57
N SER A 20 -5.41 -29.70 -0.62
CA SER A 20 -4.93 -28.97 0.57
C SER A 20 -3.93 -27.85 0.24
N ARG A 21 -3.17 -27.96 -0.86
CA ARG A 21 -2.27 -26.90 -1.34
C ARG A 21 -3.06 -25.80 -2.05
N GLU A 22 -4.00 -26.17 -2.91
CA GLU A 22 -4.90 -25.25 -3.62
C GLU A 22 -5.74 -24.44 -2.64
N THR A 23 -6.35 -25.07 -1.63
CA THR A 23 -7.13 -24.37 -0.59
C THR A 23 -6.25 -23.39 0.18
N ARG A 24 -5.03 -23.78 0.59
CA ARG A 24 -4.09 -22.86 1.27
C ARG A 24 -3.65 -21.71 0.37
N SER A 25 -3.46 -21.96 -0.92
CA SER A 25 -3.15 -20.94 -1.91
C SER A 25 -4.31 -19.95 -2.06
N GLY A 26 -5.54 -20.46 -2.15
CA GLY A 26 -6.76 -19.65 -2.23
C GLY A 26 -6.97 -18.78 -0.99
N THR A 27 -6.84 -19.34 0.22
CA THR A 27 -6.94 -18.56 1.46
C THR A 27 -5.86 -17.49 1.56
N ARG A 28 -4.64 -17.79 1.10
CA ARG A 28 -3.56 -16.80 1.07
C ARG A 28 -3.88 -15.64 0.14
N LEU A 29 -4.34 -15.93 -1.08
CA LEU A 29 -4.70 -14.92 -2.06
C LEU A 29 -5.85 -14.04 -1.53
N ALA A 30 -6.88 -14.66 -0.92
CA ALA A 30 -7.99 -13.92 -0.32
C ALA A 30 -7.50 -12.89 0.72
N ARG A 31 -6.59 -13.29 1.61
CA ARG A 31 -6.00 -12.39 2.62
C ARG A 31 -5.13 -11.30 2.02
N GLU A 32 -4.43 -11.58 0.93
CA GLU A 32 -3.63 -10.60 0.20
C GLU A 32 -4.53 -9.54 -0.45
N VAL A 33 -5.62 -9.98 -1.09
CA VAL A 33 -6.62 -9.10 -1.69
C VAL A 33 -7.34 -8.26 -0.64
N GLU A 34 -7.73 -8.86 0.49
CA GLU A 34 -8.35 -8.13 1.60
C GLU A 34 -7.42 -7.06 2.17
N ALA A 35 -6.15 -7.39 2.37
CA ALA A 35 -5.14 -6.42 2.79
C ALA A 35 -4.95 -5.30 1.76
N PHE A 36 -4.95 -5.63 0.47
CA PHE A 36 -4.86 -4.64 -0.61
C PHE A 36 -6.04 -3.67 -0.59
N LEU A 37 -7.27 -4.19 -0.55
CA LEU A 37 -8.48 -3.38 -0.59
C LEU A 37 -8.69 -2.55 0.69
N SER A 38 -8.09 -2.97 1.81
CA SER A 38 -8.19 -2.27 3.09
C SER A 38 -7.04 -1.29 3.35
N GLY A 39 -6.11 -1.09 2.41
CA GLY A 39 -4.93 -0.25 2.62
C GLY A 39 -3.86 -0.85 3.56
N LEU A 40 -3.94 -2.16 3.85
CA LEU A 40 -3.09 -2.87 4.81
C LEU A 40 -2.01 -3.72 4.13
N SER A 41 -1.71 -3.48 2.85
CA SER A 41 -0.70 -4.25 2.11
C SER A 41 0.66 -4.22 2.81
N GLY A 42 1.07 -3.06 3.33
CA GLY A 42 2.34 -2.93 4.05
C GLY A 42 2.45 -3.89 5.24
N GLU A 43 1.39 -3.97 6.04
CA GLU A 43 1.32 -4.89 7.19
C GLU A 43 1.34 -6.35 6.73
N TRP A 44 0.67 -6.67 5.62
CA TRP A 44 0.69 -8.01 5.04
C TRP A 44 2.10 -8.44 4.59
N PHE A 45 2.91 -7.55 4.04
CA PHE A 45 4.31 -7.86 3.69
C PHE A 45 5.18 -8.03 4.95
N ILE A 46 5.04 -7.13 5.94
CA ILE A 46 5.79 -7.17 7.21
C ILE A 46 5.51 -8.46 7.97
N ALA A 47 4.24 -8.84 8.12
CA ALA A 47 3.82 -10.06 8.82
C ALA A 47 4.40 -11.34 8.20
N ARG A 48 4.89 -11.26 6.96
CA ARG A 48 5.50 -12.36 6.21
C ARG A 48 7.01 -12.25 6.10
N GLY A 49 7.63 -11.28 6.78
CA GLY A 49 9.07 -11.04 6.73
C GLY A 49 9.57 -10.67 5.33
N ARG A 50 8.74 -10.01 4.53
CA ARG A 50 9.08 -9.56 3.17
C ARG A 50 9.32 -8.06 3.17
N ASP A 51 10.19 -7.62 2.26
CA ASP A 51 10.36 -6.20 1.98
C ASP A 51 9.02 -5.59 1.54
N VAL A 52 8.72 -4.40 2.08
CA VAL A 52 7.52 -3.67 1.74
C VAL A 52 7.77 -2.89 0.44
N PRO A 53 7.05 -3.21 -0.65
CA PRO A 53 7.22 -2.49 -1.90
C PRO A 53 6.68 -1.06 -1.80
N ALA A 54 7.24 -0.14 -2.59
CA ALA A 54 6.87 1.28 -2.57
C ALA A 54 5.36 1.52 -2.73
N TRP A 55 4.70 0.74 -3.60
CA TRP A 55 3.26 0.83 -3.83
C TRP A 55 2.45 0.54 -2.56
N ALA A 56 2.92 -0.33 -1.66
CA ALA A 56 2.19 -0.68 -0.44
C ALA A 56 2.15 0.47 0.59
N TYR A 57 3.09 1.42 0.51
CA TYR A 57 3.03 2.66 1.29
C TYR A 57 2.00 3.65 0.70
N VAL A 58 1.80 3.64 -0.63
CA VAL A 58 0.73 4.41 -1.28
C VAL A 58 -0.62 3.76 -1.04
N ASN A 59 -0.71 2.42 -1.09
CA ASN A 59 -1.90 1.64 -0.76
C ASN A 59 -2.53 2.10 0.56
N GLN A 60 -1.69 2.33 1.57
CA GLN A 60 -2.15 2.80 2.86
C GLN A 60 -2.95 4.10 2.75
N ILE A 61 -2.44 5.13 2.07
CA ILE A 61 -3.12 6.43 1.96
C ILE A 61 -4.19 6.45 0.85
N ALA A 62 -4.08 5.60 -0.16
CA ALA A 62 -5.05 5.49 -1.25
C ALA A 62 -6.36 4.82 -0.82
N HIS A 63 -6.30 3.93 0.18
CA HIS A 63 -7.47 3.18 0.67
C HIS A 63 -7.83 3.49 2.13
N SER A 64 -7.12 4.43 2.78
CA SER A 64 -7.45 4.87 4.14
C SER A 64 -8.78 5.61 4.22
N GLU A 65 -9.54 5.33 5.27
CA GLU A 65 -10.62 6.20 5.72
C GLU A 65 -10.06 7.55 6.25
N PRO A 66 -10.87 8.62 6.25
CA PRO A 66 -10.43 9.96 6.65
C PRO A 66 -9.75 10.02 8.03
N ASP A 67 -10.27 9.30 9.03
CA ASP A 67 -9.72 9.30 10.39
C ASP A 67 -8.30 8.72 10.45
N LEU A 68 -8.05 7.64 9.69
CA LEU A 68 -6.72 7.05 9.61
C LEU A 68 -5.77 7.98 8.85
N LEU A 69 -6.25 8.66 7.81
CA LEU A 69 -5.46 9.64 7.06
C LEU A 69 -4.99 10.80 7.95
N TRP A 70 -5.88 11.33 8.81
CA TRP A 70 -5.52 12.32 9.82
C TRP A 70 -4.46 11.81 10.81
N GLN A 71 -4.60 10.57 11.28
CA GLN A 71 -3.62 9.96 12.16
C GLN A 71 -2.25 9.82 11.49
N LEU A 72 -2.22 9.44 10.20
CA LEU A 72 -0.99 9.34 9.42
C LEU A 72 -0.32 10.71 9.24
N ALA A 73 -1.09 11.75 8.92
CA ALA A 73 -0.60 13.11 8.79
C ALA A 73 0.00 13.67 10.10
N ALA A 74 -0.57 13.30 11.26
CA ALA A 74 -0.09 13.76 12.57
C ALA A 74 1.38 13.39 12.86
N TRP A 75 1.91 12.34 12.23
CA TRP A 75 3.31 11.93 12.37
C TRP A 75 4.29 12.96 11.82
N GLN A 76 3.90 13.69 10.76
CA GLN A 76 4.71 14.76 10.19
C GLN A 76 4.83 15.92 11.18
N ARG A 77 3.71 16.37 11.75
CA ARG A 77 3.68 17.46 12.74
C ARG A 77 4.54 17.14 13.96
N ALA A 78 4.45 15.90 14.46
CA ALA A 78 5.29 15.44 15.56
C ALA A 78 6.79 15.42 15.21
N ARG A 79 7.16 15.13 13.96
CA ARG A 79 8.54 15.21 13.48
C ARG A 79 9.03 16.66 13.39
N GLU A 80 8.24 17.55 12.81
CA GLU A 80 8.57 18.97 12.68
C GLU A 80 8.76 19.63 14.06
N ALA A 81 7.87 19.37 15.01
CA ALA A 81 7.99 19.86 16.39
C ALA A 81 9.26 19.36 17.12
N ARG A 82 9.74 18.15 16.80
CA ARG A 82 11.00 17.63 17.36
C ARG A 82 12.22 18.33 16.76
N LEU A 83 12.19 18.63 15.46
CA LEU A 83 13.29 19.32 14.77
C LEU A 83 13.44 20.77 15.24
N THR A 84 12.34 21.48 15.49
CA THR A 84 12.38 22.85 16.03
C THR A 84 12.94 22.90 17.46
N THR A 85 12.77 21.83 18.25
CA THR A 85 13.24 21.75 19.63
C THR A 85 14.69 21.22 19.75
N GLN A 86 15.19 20.48 18.74
CA GLN A 86 16.54 19.90 18.71
C GLN A 86 17.21 20.11 17.35
N PRO A 87 17.61 21.34 16.99
CA PRO A 87 18.14 21.68 15.66
C PRO A 87 19.46 20.97 15.32
N ASP A 88 20.27 20.60 16.30
CA ASP A 88 21.57 19.93 16.09
C ASP A 88 21.47 18.43 15.78
N ARG A 89 20.27 17.84 15.91
CA ARG A 89 20.07 16.43 15.62
C ARG A 89 19.77 16.28 14.13
N ARG A 90 20.82 16.10 13.31
CA ARG A 90 20.69 15.71 11.90
C ARG A 90 19.86 14.42 11.84
N VAL A 91 18.60 14.53 11.43
CA VAL A 91 17.76 13.37 11.17
C VAL A 91 18.09 12.89 9.77
N ASP A 92 18.80 11.78 9.67
CA ASP A 92 19.12 11.11 8.41
C ASP A 92 17.86 10.87 7.58
N GLY A 93 17.80 11.46 6.38
CA GLY A 93 16.82 11.15 5.32
C GLY A 93 15.32 11.26 5.65
N LEU A 94 14.48 11.05 4.64
CA LEU A 94 13.05 10.84 4.83
C LEU A 94 12.80 9.35 5.07
N SER A 95 12.16 8.97 6.18
CA SER A 95 11.71 7.58 6.38
C SER A 95 10.44 7.30 5.58
N TRP A 96 10.15 6.02 5.29
CA TRP A 96 8.90 5.62 4.64
C TRP A 96 7.66 6.13 5.38
N ARG A 97 7.66 6.04 6.71
CA ARG A 97 6.60 6.60 7.55
C ARG A 97 6.48 8.12 7.39
N GLY A 98 7.61 8.81 7.28
CA GLY A 98 7.64 10.25 7.00
C GLY A 98 7.08 10.59 5.63
N ALA A 99 7.41 9.80 4.60
CA ALA A 99 6.87 9.96 3.25
C ALA A 99 5.35 9.79 3.22
N VAL A 100 4.83 8.75 3.89
CA VAL A 100 3.38 8.53 4.05
C VAL A 100 2.72 9.72 4.75
N ALA A 101 3.31 10.21 5.85
CA ALA A 101 2.77 11.34 6.60
C ALA A 101 2.71 12.63 5.76
N VAL A 102 3.76 12.91 4.97
CA VAL A 102 3.79 14.06 4.05
C VAL A 102 2.67 13.98 3.03
N LEU A 103 2.51 12.83 2.37
CA LEU A 103 1.47 12.66 1.37
C LEU A 103 0.06 12.70 2.00
N ALA A 104 -0.11 12.12 3.18
CA ALA A 104 -1.37 12.19 3.93
C ALA A 104 -1.77 13.65 4.23
N SER A 105 -0.84 14.47 4.71
CA SER A 105 -1.08 15.89 4.95
C SER A 105 -1.50 16.62 3.67
N GLU A 106 -0.81 16.39 2.55
CA GLU A 106 -1.11 17.05 1.28
C GLU A 106 -2.50 16.66 0.74
N ILE A 107 -2.91 15.41 0.89
CA ILE A 107 -4.27 14.97 0.51
C ILE A 107 -5.33 15.69 1.34
N LEU A 108 -5.11 15.81 2.65
CA LEU A 108 -6.04 16.48 3.57
C LEU A 108 -6.13 18.00 3.30
N GLU A 109 -4.99 18.63 2.98
CA GLU A 109 -4.93 20.04 2.58
C GLU A 109 -5.68 20.28 1.27
N LEU A 110 -5.48 19.42 0.27
CA LEU A 110 -6.17 19.52 -1.02
C LEU A 110 -7.67 19.22 -0.91
N GLY A 111 -8.06 18.26 -0.07
CA GLY A 111 -9.45 17.84 0.12
C GLY A 111 -10.27 18.75 1.02
N GLY A 112 -9.66 19.75 1.68
CA GLY A 112 -10.40 20.78 2.41
C GLY A 112 -11.31 20.27 3.53
N SER A 113 -10.89 19.22 4.25
CA SER A 113 -11.69 18.50 5.28
C SER A 113 -12.99 17.85 4.79
N ASP A 114 -13.27 17.86 3.49
CA ASP A 114 -14.42 17.18 2.90
C ASP A 114 -14.08 15.72 2.56
N PRO A 115 -14.76 14.72 3.18
CA PRO A 115 -14.52 13.31 2.88
C PRO A 115 -14.73 12.95 1.39
N GLY A 116 -15.68 13.60 0.72
CA GLY A 116 -15.95 13.36 -0.70
C GLY A 116 -14.78 13.77 -1.59
N SER A 117 -14.26 14.98 -1.38
CA SER A 117 -13.09 15.51 -2.07
C SER A 117 -11.82 14.69 -1.79
N ILE A 118 -11.60 14.27 -0.54
CA ILE A 118 -10.50 13.36 -0.18
C ILE A 118 -10.61 12.05 -0.95
N ARG A 119 -11.82 11.46 -1.00
CA ARG A 119 -12.05 10.22 -1.75
C ARG A 119 -11.80 10.39 -3.24
N GLN A 120 -12.21 11.51 -3.82
CA GLN A 120 -11.96 11.78 -5.24
C GLN A 120 -10.46 11.88 -5.53
N ILE A 121 -9.68 12.54 -4.67
CA ILE A 121 -8.22 12.60 -4.79
C ILE A 121 -7.60 11.19 -4.70
N GLN A 122 -8.07 10.36 -3.77
CA GLN A 122 -7.58 8.98 -3.64
C GLN A 122 -7.82 8.17 -4.92
N LEU A 123 -9.03 8.23 -5.48
CA LEU A 123 -9.41 7.49 -6.68
C LEU A 123 -8.69 8.00 -7.93
N ASP A 124 -8.66 9.32 -8.14
CA ASP A 124 -8.18 9.88 -9.40
C ASP A 124 -6.67 10.06 -9.45
N ARG A 125 -6.01 10.17 -8.29
CA ARG A 125 -4.58 10.53 -8.23
C ARG A 125 -3.74 9.47 -7.55
N LEU A 126 -4.18 8.93 -6.41
CA LEU A 126 -3.36 7.97 -5.66
C LEU A 126 -3.46 6.53 -6.17
N GLN A 127 -4.64 6.06 -6.58
CA GLN A 127 -4.78 4.72 -7.15
C GLN A 127 -4.03 4.56 -8.49
N PRO A 128 -4.00 5.57 -9.38
CA PRO A 128 -3.12 5.54 -10.55
C PRO A 128 -1.62 5.50 -10.20
N LEU A 129 -1.19 6.25 -9.18
CA LEU A 129 0.19 6.19 -8.68
C LEU A 129 0.53 4.81 -8.12
N GLU A 130 -0.36 4.24 -7.30
CA GLU A 130 -0.23 2.87 -6.77
C GLU A 130 -0.04 1.88 -7.92
N SER A 131 -0.94 1.92 -8.91
CA SER A 131 -0.89 1.05 -10.09
C SER A 131 0.41 1.21 -10.89
N ALA A 132 0.87 2.44 -11.09
CA ALA A 132 2.13 2.72 -11.78
C ALA A 132 3.35 2.18 -11.02
N LEU A 133 3.33 2.22 -9.69
CA LEU A 133 4.38 1.64 -8.84
C LEU A 133 4.32 0.09 -8.84
N MET A 134 3.13 -0.50 -8.87
CA MET A 134 2.95 -1.95 -9.03
C MET A 134 3.50 -2.45 -10.37
N ALA A 135 3.34 -1.68 -11.45
CA ALA A 135 3.91 -2.01 -12.75
C ALA A 135 5.45 -1.92 -12.78
N GLN A 136 6.07 -1.18 -11.84
CA GLN A 136 7.51 -0.91 -11.78
C GLN A 136 8.21 -1.65 -10.63
N THR A 137 7.78 -2.87 -10.30
CA THR A 137 8.26 -3.63 -9.13
C THR A 137 9.77 -3.87 -9.05
N THR A 138 10.51 -3.78 -10.16
CA THR A 138 11.97 -3.97 -10.17
C THR A 138 12.77 -2.71 -9.88
N ARG A 139 12.14 -1.52 -9.90
CA ARG A 139 12.82 -0.24 -9.68
C ARG A 139 12.77 0.12 -8.20
N LEU A 140 13.93 0.23 -7.57
CA LEU A 140 14.03 0.77 -6.21
C LEU A 140 13.55 2.23 -6.20
N VAL A 141 12.66 2.54 -5.27
CA VAL A 141 12.12 3.88 -5.02
C VAL A 141 12.50 4.26 -3.61
N SER A 142 13.16 5.39 -3.43
CA SER A 142 13.42 5.94 -2.09
C SER A 142 12.18 6.66 -1.54
N PRO A 143 12.08 6.89 -0.23
CA PRO A 143 10.98 7.67 0.36
C PRO A 143 10.85 9.09 -0.23
N GLU A 144 11.97 9.75 -0.53
CA GLU A 144 11.99 11.08 -1.17
C GLU A 144 11.45 11.02 -2.60
N GLN A 145 11.82 9.98 -3.35
CA GLN A 145 11.29 9.76 -4.69
C GLN A 145 9.80 9.43 -4.65
N LEU A 146 9.33 8.72 -3.62
CA LEU A 146 7.90 8.46 -3.43
C LEU A 146 7.14 9.78 -3.25
N VAL A 147 7.61 10.65 -2.35
CA VAL A 147 6.97 11.96 -2.12
C VAL A 147 6.99 12.82 -3.40
N ALA A 148 8.12 12.86 -4.10
CA ALA A 148 8.22 13.63 -5.35
C ALA A 148 7.22 13.15 -6.41
N ARG A 149 7.07 11.83 -6.57
CA ARG A 149 6.06 11.25 -7.47
C ARG A 149 4.64 11.51 -6.98
N GLY A 150 4.38 11.33 -5.68
CA GLY A 150 3.09 11.62 -5.05
C GLY A 150 2.64 13.05 -5.32
N ARG A 151 3.52 14.01 -5.10
CA ARG A 151 3.28 15.43 -5.42
C ARG A 151 2.96 15.68 -6.89
N ALA A 152 3.63 14.98 -7.80
CA ALA A 152 3.35 15.12 -9.23
C ALA A 152 1.92 14.66 -9.55
N TYR A 153 1.52 13.48 -9.06
CA TYR A 153 0.16 12.97 -9.22
C TYR A 153 -0.88 13.83 -8.52
N LEU A 154 -0.58 14.37 -7.34
CA LEU A 154 -1.50 15.25 -6.61
C LEU A 154 -1.68 16.61 -7.29
N ARG A 155 -0.71 17.08 -8.07
CA ARG A 155 -0.82 18.33 -8.84
C ARG A 155 -1.53 18.15 -10.18
N ASP A 156 -1.43 16.96 -10.78
CA ASP A 156 -2.16 16.65 -12.01
C ASP A 156 -3.66 16.65 -11.69
N HIS A 157 -4.35 17.67 -12.20
CA HIS A 157 -5.81 17.70 -12.19
C HIS A 157 -6.25 16.83 -13.37
N PRO A 158 -7.04 15.76 -13.15
CA PRO A 158 -7.71 15.12 -14.28
C PRO A 158 -8.67 16.17 -14.83
N SER A 159 -8.39 16.73 -16.00
CA SER A 159 -9.35 17.58 -16.70
C SER A 159 -10.62 16.74 -16.93
N CYS A 160 -11.73 17.13 -16.31
CA CYS A 160 -13.06 16.56 -16.54
C CYS A 160 -13.63 16.91 -17.95
N GLU A 161 -12.80 16.93 -18.99
CA GLU A 161 -13.31 17.00 -20.37
C GLU A 161 -13.31 15.59 -20.96
N PRO A 162 -14.49 15.03 -21.31
CA PRO A 162 -14.53 13.84 -22.14
C PRO A 162 -13.94 14.19 -23.52
N PRO A 163 -13.24 13.25 -24.18
CA PRO A 163 -12.79 13.47 -25.55
C PRO A 163 -14.02 13.71 -26.48
N PRO A 164 -13.86 14.54 -27.53
CA PRO A 164 -14.94 14.85 -28.48
C PRO A 164 -15.41 13.62 -29.26
#